data_AF-A0A1Q7M7A0-F1
#
_entry.id   AF-A0A1Q7M7A0-F1
#
_cell.length_a   1.000
_cell.length_b   1.000
_cell.length_c   1.000
_cell.angle_alpha   90.00
_cell.angle_beta   90.00
_cell.angle_gamma   90.00
#
_symmetry.space_group_name_H-M   'P 1'
#
loop_
_entity.id
_entity.type
_entity.pdbx_description
1 polymer ?
#
loop_
_entity_poly.entity_id
_entity_poly.type
_entity_poly.pdbx_seq_one_letter_code
_entity_poly.pdbx_strand_id
1 'polypeptide(L)'
;MAVACGVQDFREAMDVNYFGMVHTTLAALPHLRGHGRIVNICSIGGAVAIPHLLPYVGSKYAAVGFSEGLTVEAAREGIRVTTILPFVMRTGAHWNALFKGRREREVAWFAIGASLPGSSVAADRAARRILRACARGEVYVSVGILAKAMRLLHRSREPSPPGPGRRRSRRFRRARMAAPPRGRERALDPAGRRSRAQESGSAVGAPEVAVSRFKNLDGSGPNAGAMVFRWAVLDRIMGRRRKSPASAAVPSVVPDVERLRTPPAAGEPGRVTWLGHASWLVQLDGTSLLIDPVFGERISYVIRRNAPAPLQPAQLPRIDRTLVTHNHYDHYDRPSVLAAGAPVVTGVGLGKGLPLPVRGLGWWETERIGESVRITYVPSQHWSRRGLFDVNQTLWGGFVIEGSRSRIYHAGDTAYFEGFSQIGARFPAIDAALLPIGAYDPAWFMEKQHMNPEQAIQAFIDLGARHFLAMHWGTFKLTDEPLDEPPERLV
;
A
#
# COMPACT_ATOMS: atom_id res chain seq x y z
N MET A 1 -6.20 26.90 19.56
CA MET A 1 -5.23 25.99 18.92
C MET A 1 -4.13 25.68 19.92
N ALA A 2 -4.17 24.54 20.61
CA ALA A 2 -3.08 24.14 21.49
C ALA A 2 -2.05 23.35 20.66
N VAL A 3 -0.94 23.99 20.31
CA VAL A 3 0.26 23.29 19.84
C VAL A 3 0.80 22.56 21.07
N ALA A 4 0.66 21.23 21.11
CA ALA A 4 1.08 20.40 22.24
C ALA A 4 2.63 20.25 22.35
N CYS A 5 3.37 21.28 21.92
CA CYS A 5 4.81 21.27 21.78
C CYS A 5 5.43 22.32 22.70
N GLY A 6 6.32 21.90 23.60
CA GLY A 6 7.08 22.78 24.47
C GLY A 6 8.39 23.20 23.82
N VAL A 7 9.01 24.25 24.36
CA VAL A 7 10.34 24.73 23.91
C VAL A 7 11.40 23.64 23.92
N GLN A 8 11.29 22.69 24.86
CA GLN A 8 12.21 21.57 24.97
C GLN A 8 12.21 20.67 23.71
N ASP A 9 11.04 20.46 23.10
CA ASP A 9 10.93 19.66 21.87
C ASP A 9 11.66 20.35 20.69
N PHE A 10 11.69 21.68 20.68
CA PHE A 10 12.47 22.46 19.70
C PHE A 10 13.97 22.36 19.95
N ARG A 11 14.40 22.40 21.22
CA ARG A 11 15.80 22.22 21.59
C ARG A 11 16.30 20.85 21.17
N GLU A 12 15.60 19.79 21.54
CA GLU A 12 15.96 18.41 21.16
C GLU A 12 16.02 18.22 19.65
N ALA A 13 15.03 18.74 18.91
CA ALA A 13 15.04 18.67 17.45
C ALA A 13 16.23 19.41 16.84
N MET A 14 16.60 20.58 17.39
CA MET A 14 17.76 21.37 16.97
C MET A 14 19.08 20.67 17.31
N ASP A 15 19.23 20.17 18.53
CA ASP A 15 20.44 19.50 18.99
C ASP A 15 20.77 18.29 18.12
N VAL A 16 19.76 17.47 17.81
CA VAL A 16 19.93 16.26 16.99
C VAL A 16 20.06 16.59 15.50
N ASN A 17 19.12 17.33 14.92
CA ASN A 17 19.04 17.46 13.46
C ASN A 17 19.89 18.58 12.88
N TYR A 18 20.16 19.62 13.67
CA TYR A 18 20.92 20.79 13.24
C TYR A 18 22.33 20.77 13.83
N PHE A 19 22.48 20.85 15.16
CA PHE A 19 23.80 20.91 15.79
C PHE A 19 24.60 19.64 15.60
N GLY A 20 23.97 18.46 15.63
CA GLY A 20 24.65 17.21 15.27
C GLY A 20 25.32 17.29 13.90
N MET A 21 24.62 17.82 12.89
CA MET A 21 25.19 18.02 11.55
C MET A 21 26.28 19.11 11.54
N VAL A 22 26.07 20.24 12.22
CA VAL A 22 27.05 21.32 12.32
C VAL A 22 28.35 20.82 12.94
N HIS A 23 28.28 20.15 14.09
CA HIS A 23 29.45 19.63 14.79
C HIS A 23 30.23 18.63 13.94
N THR A 24 29.55 17.65 13.34
CA THR A 24 30.22 16.68 12.45
C THR A 24 30.84 17.35 11.25
N THR A 25 30.17 18.35 10.67
CA THR A 25 30.67 19.07 9.50
C THR A 25 31.91 19.90 9.84
N LEU A 26 31.85 20.70 10.91
CA LEU A 26 32.97 21.53 11.35
C LEU A 26 34.19 20.69 11.74
N ALA A 27 33.97 19.53 12.39
CA ALA A 27 35.04 18.60 12.71
C ALA A 27 35.70 17.99 11.45
N ALA A 28 34.93 17.75 10.39
CA ALA A 28 35.44 17.18 9.15
C ALA A 28 36.16 18.20 8.25
N LEU A 29 35.77 19.48 8.29
CA LEU A 29 36.25 20.52 7.38
C LEU A 29 37.78 20.62 7.25
N PRO A 30 38.59 20.61 8.33
CA PRO A 30 40.04 20.68 8.23
C PRO A 30 40.67 19.56 7.40
N HIS A 31 40.02 18.39 7.35
CA HIS A 31 40.51 17.19 6.65
C HIS A 31 40.07 17.11 5.18
N LEU A 32 39.22 18.04 4.73
CA LEU A 32 38.59 17.99 3.40
C LEU A 32 39.14 19.06 2.43
N ARG A 33 40.11 19.88 2.85
CA ARG A 33 40.67 20.98 2.06
C ARG A 33 41.26 20.52 0.72
N GLY A 34 41.10 21.34 -0.31
CA GLY A 34 41.63 21.11 -1.65
C GLY A 34 40.65 20.41 -2.60
N HIS A 35 40.09 19.26 -2.23
CA HIS A 35 39.19 18.48 -3.12
C HIS A 35 38.03 17.75 -2.41
N GLY A 36 37.80 17.99 -1.13
CA GLY A 36 36.80 17.27 -0.35
C GLY A 36 35.36 17.62 -0.70
N ARG A 37 34.44 16.74 -0.28
CA ARG A 37 33.01 16.91 -0.49
C ARG A 37 32.22 16.62 0.78
N ILE A 38 31.26 17.49 1.05
CA ILE A 38 30.28 17.34 2.12
C ILE A 38 28.92 17.07 1.49
N VAL A 39 28.22 16.06 2.00
CA VAL A 39 26.86 15.73 1.58
C VAL A 39 25.96 15.79 2.81
N ASN A 40 25.18 16.86 2.92
CA ASN A 40 24.30 17.08 4.06
C ASN A 40 22.91 16.53 3.75
N ILE A 41 22.42 15.64 4.62
CA ILE A 41 21.08 15.06 4.52
C ILE A 41 20.11 15.88 5.37
N CYS A 42 19.42 16.82 4.72
CA CYS A 42 18.46 17.70 5.37
C CYS A 42 17.08 17.04 5.43
N SER A 43 16.12 17.50 4.62
CA SER A 43 14.77 16.93 4.46
C SER A 43 14.00 17.80 3.47
N ILE A 44 12.98 17.26 2.79
CA ILE A 44 11.97 18.11 2.15
C ILE A 44 11.31 19.08 3.16
N GLY A 45 11.25 18.70 4.43
CA GLY A 45 10.73 19.54 5.52
C GLY A 45 11.58 20.77 5.80
N GLY A 46 12.79 20.88 5.24
CA GLY A 46 13.60 22.09 5.28
C GLY A 46 13.34 23.06 4.12
N ALA A 47 12.37 22.75 3.26
CA ALA A 47 11.97 23.59 2.13
C ALA A 47 10.45 23.75 1.99
N VAL A 48 9.66 22.94 2.72
CA VAL A 48 8.20 23.02 2.76
C VAL A 48 7.75 22.75 4.19
N ALA A 49 6.88 23.60 4.74
CA ALA A 49 6.30 23.37 6.06
C ALA A 49 5.34 22.17 6.04
N ILE A 50 5.49 21.25 6.98
CA ILE A 50 4.66 20.05 7.11
C ILE A 50 3.87 20.16 8.42
N PRO A 51 2.52 20.10 8.38
CA PRO A 51 1.69 20.12 9.59
C PRO A 51 2.11 19.04 10.59
N HIS A 52 1.97 19.34 11.88
CA HIS A 52 2.27 18.43 13.00
C HIS A 52 3.75 18.07 13.20
N LEU A 53 4.70 18.68 12.47
CA LEU A 53 6.14 18.44 12.59
C LEU A 53 6.94 19.72 12.87
N LEU A 54 6.35 20.70 13.56
CA LEU A 54 6.90 22.05 13.64
C LEU A 54 8.35 22.12 14.17
N PRO A 55 8.74 21.43 15.28
CA PRO A 55 10.14 21.40 15.73
C PRO A 55 11.10 20.80 14.71
N TYR A 56 10.71 19.67 14.12
CA TYR A 56 11.49 18.97 13.10
C TYR A 56 11.68 19.85 11.86
N VAL A 57 10.60 20.43 11.34
CA VAL A 57 10.62 21.36 10.21
C VAL A 57 11.55 22.54 10.50
N GLY A 58 11.40 23.20 11.66
CA GLY A 58 12.29 24.29 12.08
C GLY A 58 13.77 23.90 12.04
N SER A 59 14.11 22.75 12.63
CA SER A 59 15.49 22.24 12.62
C SER A 59 16.01 21.92 11.22
N LYS A 60 15.15 21.46 10.30
CA LYS A 60 15.54 21.13 8.93
C LYS A 60 15.66 22.36 8.04
N TYR A 61 14.88 23.42 8.29
CA TYR A 61 15.10 24.72 7.64
C TYR A 61 16.46 25.32 8.07
N ALA A 62 16.78 25.25 9.37
CA ALA A 62 18.10 25.67 9.86
C ALA A 62 19.24 24.86 9.22
N ALA A 63 19.07 23.54 9.10
CA ALA A 63 20.03 22.66 8.44
C ALA A 63 20.25 23.02 6.96
N VAL A 64 19.18 23.35 6.23
CA VAL A 64 19.26 23.82 4.84
C VAL A 64 20.03 25.14 4.76
N GLY A 65 19.71 26.11 5.61
CA GLY A 65 20.40 27.40 5.66
C GLY A 65 21.90 27.28 5.94
N PHE A 66 22.28 26.42 6.91
CA PHE A 66 23.69 26.11 7.18
C PHE A 66 24.39 25.52 5.97
N SER A 67 23.74 24.57 5.29
CA SER A 67 24.31 23.90 4.11
C SER A 67 24.47 24.84 2.92
N GLU A 68 23.58 25.83 2.75
CA GLU A 68 23.73 26.91 1.77
C GLU A 68 24.87 27.86 2.11
N GLY A 69 24.94 28.34 3.35
CA GLY A 69 26.02 29.22 3.80
C GLY A 69 27.39 28.56 3.63
N LEU A 70 27.50 27.30 4.05
CA LEU A 70 28.73 26.52 3.92
C LEU A 70 29.13 26.30 2.47
N THR A 71 28.17 26.16 1.54
CA THR A 71 28.48 26.06 0.11
C THR A 71 29.25 27.28 -0.37
N VAL A 72 28.89 28.48 0.11
CA VAL A 72 29.55 29.74 -0.27
C VAL A 72 30.90 29.89 0.41
N GLU A 73 30.98 29.61 1.70
CA GLU A 73 32.19 29.81 2.50
C GLU A 73 33.28 28.78 2.16
N ALA A 74 32.92 27.50 2.08
CA ALA A 74 33.87 26.40 1.87
C ALA A 74 34.33 26.28 0.41
N ALA A 75 33.66 26.95 -0.54
CA ALA A 75 34.08 26.97 -1.94
C ALA A 75 35.49 27.55 -2.14
N ARG A 76 35.89 28.53 -1.31
CA ARG A 76 37.23 29.15 -1.37
C ARG A 76 38.34 28.18 -0.94
N GLU A 77 37.99 27.14 -0.17
CA GLU A 77 38.90 26.08 0.27
C GLU A 77 38.88 24.84 -0.64
N GLY A 78 38.20 24.93 -1.79
CA GLY A 78 38.08 23.83 -2.76
C GLY A 78 37.08 22.74 -2.35
N ILE A 79 36.27 22.98 -1.32
CA ILE A 79 35.31 22.01 -0.78
C ILE A 79 33.96 22.21 -1.45
N ARG A 80 33.36 21.10 -1.92
CA ARG A 80 32.02 21.12 -2.53
C ARG A 80 30.98 20.61 -1.55
N VAL A 81 29.88 21.35 -1.41
CA VAL A 81 28.76 20.96 -0.55
C VAL A 81 27.56 20.61 -1.42
N THR A 82 26.90 19.49 -1.10
CA THR A 82 25.65 19.08 -1.74
C THR A 82 24.57 18.91 -0.68
N THR A 83 23.51 19.72 -0.78
CA THR A 83 22.34 19.69 0.10
C THR A 83 21.28 18.74 -0.45
N ILE A 84 20.97 17.68 0.31
CA ILE A 84 20.00 16.67 -0.07
C ILE A 84 18.67 16.93 0.65
N LEU A 85 17.60 17.02 -0.13
CA LEU A 85 16.22 17.15 0.34
C LEU A 85 15.47 15.85 0.02
N PRO A 86 15.61 14.80 0.85
CA PRO A 86 14.85 13.58 0.67
C PRO A 86 13.37 13.79 0.97
N PHE A 87 12.53 13.15 0.16
CA PHE A 87 11.14 12.86 0.55
C PHE A 87 11.09 11.57 1.38
N VAL A 88 9.89 11.01 1.62
CA VAL A 88 9.73 9.76 2.38
C VAL A 88 10.64 8.65 1.81
N MET A 89 11.45 8.04 2.67
CA MET A 89 12.42 6.99 2.30
C MET A 89 11.89 5.62 2.73
N ARG A 90 12.07 4.59 1.88
CA ARG A 90 11.73 3.19 2.21
C ARG A 90 12.82 2.54 3.06
N THR A 91 12.99 3.06 4.26
CA THR A 91 13.96 2.58 5.26
C THR A 91 13.30 2.12 6.55
N GLY A 92 11.96 2.23 6.64
CA GLY A 92 11.23 1.96 7.87
C GLY A 92 11.43 3.01 8.97
N ALA A 93 12.13 4.12 8.71
CA ALA A 93 12.43 5.12 9.75
C ALA A 93 11.20 5.73 10.42
N HIS A 94 10.06 5.78 9.72
CA HIS A 94 8.79 6.25 10.28
C HIS A 94 8.23 5.34 11.38
N TRP A 95 8.66 4.07 11.46
CA TRP A 95 8.31 3.14 12.54
C TRP A 95 9.00 3.49 13.86
N ASN A 96 10.18 4.12 13.80
CA ASN A 96 11.01 4.50 14.95
C ASN A 96 10.98 6.01 15.25
N ALA A 97 10.14 6.77 14.54
CA ALA A 97 10.03 8.20 14.77
C ALA A 97 9.28 8.47 16.09
N LEU A 98 9.82 9.40 16.87
CA LEU A 98 9.21 9.87 18.10
C LEU A 98 8.17 10.95 17.77
N PHE A 99 6.93 10.72 18.19
CA PHE A 99 5.80 11.63 17.99
C PHE A 99 5.19 11.96 19.35
N LYS A 100 4.92 13.24 19.59
CA LYS A 100 4.31 13.73 20.83
C LYS A 100 2.89 14.18 20.54
N GLY A 101 1.91 13.66 21.26
CA GLY A 101 0.48 13.90 20.99
C GLY A 101 -0.19 12.69 20.33
N ARG A 102 -0.90 12.89 19.21
CA ARG A 102 -1.72 11.82 18.59
C ARG A 102 -0.92 11.00 17.58
N ARG A 103 -0.04 10.13 18.11
CA ARG A 103 0.86 9.23 17.36
C ARG A 103 0.17 8.53 16.17
N GLU A 104 -1.05 8.03 16.33
CA GLU A 104 -1.78 7.32 15.26
C GLU A 104 -2.10 8.22 14.05
N ARG A 105 -2.45 9.49 14.26
CA ARG A 105 -2.75 10.44 13.17
C ARG A 105 -1.48 10.97 12.49
N GLU A 106 -0.40 11.09 13.27
CA GLU A 106 0.88 11.63 12.82
C GLU A 106 1.70 10.58 12.04
N VAL A 107 1.65 9.30 12.48
CA VAL A 107 2.23 8.15 11.75
C VAL A 107 1.43 7.84 10.48
N ALA A 108 0.10 7.94 10.51
CA ALA A 108 -0.75 7.65 9.35
C ALA A 108 -0.39 8.49 8.13
N TRP A 109 0.04 9.75 8.31
CA TRP A 109 0.44 10.60 7.19
C TRP A 109 1.76 10.15 6.53
N PHE A 110 2.72 9.69 7.34
CA PHE A 110 3.95 9.06 6.83
C PHE A 110 3.70 7.70 6.20
N ALA A 111 2.80 6.89 6.77
CA ALA A 111 2.44 5.57 6.26
C ALA A 111 1.68 5.65 4.92
N ILE A 112 0.74 6.60 4.79
CA ILE A 112 0.03 6.90 3.53
C ILE A 112 1.02 7.45 2.50
N GLY A 113 1.86 8.41 2.90
CA GLY A 113 2.91 8.97 2.04
C GLY A 113 3.99 7.95 1.64
N ALA A 114 4.25 6.91 2.44
CA ALA A 114 5.18 5.83 2.10
C ALA A 114 4.57 4.79 1.14
N SER A 115 3.25 4.62 1.19
CA SER A 115 2.48 3.56 0.51
C SER A 115 1.89 3.97 -0.85
N LEU A 116 1.86 5.26 -1.17
CA LEU A 116 1.39 5.77 -2.47
C LEU A 116 2.44 5.49 -3.59
N PRO A 117 2.00 5.18 -4.83
CA PRO A 117 2.94 4.99 -5.95
C PRO A 117 3.72 6.28 -6.25
N GLY A 118 5.06 6.20 -6.28
CA GLY A 118 5.94 7.33 -6.63
C GLY A 118 6.26 8.32 -5.50
N SER A 119 5.72 8.11 -4.30
CA SER A 119 5.87 8.98 -3.13
C SER A 119 6.96 8.55 -2.15
N SER A 120 7.65 7.45 -2.40
CA SER A 120 8.82 7.06 -1.60
C SER A 120 9.99 6.59 -2.47
N VAL A 121 11.21 6.74 -1.96
CA VAL A 121 12.44 6.34 -2.67
C VAL A 121 13.18 5.27 -1.87
N ALA A 122 13.62 4.19 -2.52
CA ALA A 122 14.49 3.20 -1.89
C ALA A 122 15.88 3.79 -1.61
N ALA A 123 16.50 3.37 -0.51
CA ALA A 123 17.78 3.90 -0.05
C ALA A 123 18.89 3.74 -1.11
N ASP A 124 18.96 2.59 -1.77
CA ASP A 124 19.92 2.29 -2.83
C ASP A 124 19.75 3.23 -4.04
N ARG A 125 18.51 3.48 -4.45
CA ARG A 125 18.16 4.38 -5.55
C ARG A 125 18.46 5.84 -5.20
N ALA A 126 18.20 6.24 -3.96
CA ALA A 126 18.55 7.56 -3.46
C ALA A 126 20.07 7.74 -3.41
N ALA A 127 20.81 6.77 -2.86
CA ALA A 127 22.28 6.80 -2.81
C ALA A 127 22.89 6.93 -4.21
N ARG A 128 22.47 6.09 -5.18
CA ARG A 128 22.93 6.20 -6.57
C ARG A 128 22.65 7.58 -7.16
N ARG A 129 21.51 8.18 -6.84
CA ARG A 129 21.15 9.50 -7.34
C ARG A 129 21.95 10.63 -6.68
N ILE A 130 22.20 10.52 -5.38
CA ILE A 130 23.05 11.44 -4.61
C ILE A 130 24.48 11.39 -5.17
N LEU A 131 25.05 10.19 -5.36
CA LEU A 131 26.40 10.03 -5.91
C LEU A 131 26.51 10.61 -7.33
N ARG A 132 25.52 10.36 -8.20
CA ARG A 132 25.48 10.94 -9.55
C ARG A 132 25.37 12.47 -9.52
N ALA A 133 24.57 13.03 -8.62
CA ALA A 133 24.46 14.47 -8.45
C ALA A 133 25.77 15.07 -7.91
N CYS A 134 26.44 14.36 -7.01
CA CYS A 134 27.76 14.74 -6.54
C CYS A 134 28.78 14.78 -7.70
N ALA A 135 28.82 13.73 -8.53
CA ALA A 135 29.69 13.68 -9.71
C ALA A 135 29.45 14.85 -10.68
N ARG A 136 28.20 15.29 -10.82
CA ARG A 136 27.81 16.46 -11.63
C ARG A 136 28.02 17.82 -10.97
N GLY A 137 28.46 17.87 -9.71
CA GLY A 137 28.65 19.12 -8.98
C GLY A 137 27.34 19.82 -8.58
N GLU A 138 26.23 19.10 -8.50
CA GLU A 138 24.96 19.69 -8.05
C GLU A 138 25.05 20.14 -6.59
N VAL A 139 24.62 21.38 -6.32
CA VAL A 139 24.54 21.95 -4.97
C VAL A 139 23.25 21.50 -4.27
N TYR A 140 22.19 21.21 -5.04
CA TYR A 140 20.85 20.96 -4.51
C TYR A 140 20.15 19.78 -5.15
N VAL A 141 19.76 18.79 -4.34
CA VAL A 141 19.16 17.55 -4.85
C VAL A 141 17.87 17.21 -4.10
N SER A 142 16.73 17.36 -4.78
CA SER A 142 15.45 16.80 -4.32
C SER A 142 15.30 15.35 -4.80
N VAL A 143 15.16 14.43 -3.85
CA VAL A 143 15.07 12.99 -4.12
C VAL A 143 13.59 12.56 -4.12
N GLY A 144 13.10 12.13 -5.28
CA GLY A 144 11.69 11.81 -5.53
C GLY A 144 10.98 12.83 -6.44
N ILE A 145 9.94 12.40 -7.17
CA ILE A 145 9.17 13.26 -8.10
C ILE A 145 8.28 14.23 -7.31
N LEU A 146 7.67 13.75 -6.23
CA LEU A 146 6.84 14.56 -5.34
C LEU A 146 7.63 15.65 -4.60
N ALA A 147 8.88 15.38 -4.16
CA ALA A 147 9.74 16.42 -3.60
C ALA A 147 10.05 17.53 -4.60
N LYS A 148 10.24 17.20 -5.88
CA LYS A 148 10.42 18.21 -6.93
C LYS A 148 9.16 19.03 -7.13
N ALA A 149 8.01 18.38 -7.27
CA ALA A 149 6.72 19.04 -7.50
C ALA A 149 6.32 19.95 -6.32
N MET A 150 6.46 19.49 -5.08
CA MET A 150 6.13 20.29 -3.91
C MET A 150 7.02 21.52 -3.75
N ARG A 151 8.32 21.42 -4.07
CA ARG A 151 9.23 22.56 -4.04
C ARG A 151 8.87 23.60 -5.12
N LEU A 152 8.51 23.15 -6.31
CA LEU A 152 8.02 24.01 -7.40
C LEU A 152 6.73 24.73 -7.02
N LEU A 153 5.77 24.01 -6.45
CA LEU A 153 4.49 24.57 -5.98
C LEU A 153 4.67 25.54 -4.82
N HIS A 154 5.59 25.28 -3.88
CA HIS A 154 5.87 26.19 -2.78
C HIS A 154 6.49 27.51 -3.27
N ARG A 155 7.47 27.45 -4.17
CA ARG A 155 8.06 28.64 -4.82
C ARG A 155 7.03 29.48 -5.58
N SER A 156 5.99 28.86 -6.14
CA SER A 156 4.91 29.59 -6.83
C SER A 156 3.89 30.25 -5.89
N ARG A 157 3.95 29.94 -4.58
CA ARG A 157 3.04 30.47 -3.54
C ARG A 157 3.74 31.46 -2.59
N GLU A 158 5.03 31.72 -2.78
CA GLU A 158 5.71 32.81 -2.10
C GLU A 158 5.16 34.15 -2.65
N PRO A 159 4.74 35.09 -1.78
CA PRO A 159 4.49 36.46 -2.21
C PRO A 159 5.78 36.99 -2.83
N SER A 160 5.70 37.52 -4.05
CA SER A 160 6.84 38.22 -4.64
C SER A 160 7.29 39.32 -3.69
N PRO A 161 8.60 39.48 -3.41
CA PRO A 161 9.07 40.59 -2.59
C PRO A 161 8.64 41.91 -3.27
N PRO A 162 8.39 42.98 -2.49
CA PRO A 162 8.07 44.27 -3.08
C PRO A 162 9.22 44.68 -3.99
N GLY A 163 8.97 44.69 -5.30
CA GLY A 163 9.99 45.00 -6.28
C GLY A 163 10.53 46.41 -6.06
N PRO A 164 11.83 46.67 -6.29
CA PRO A 164 12.34 48.02 -6.26
C PRO A 164 11.65 48.81 -7.39
N GLY A 165 11.21 50.02 -7.04
CA GLY A 165 10.43 50.88 -7.92
C GLY A 165 11.00 50.99 -9.33
N ARG A 166 10.08 51.16 -10.28
CA ARG A 166 10.34 51.43 -11.70
C ARG A 166 11.55 52.35 -11.88
N ARG A 167 12.68 51.79 -12.32
CA ARG A 167 13.68 52.53 -13.10
C ARG A 167 13.83 51.85 -14.44
N ARG A 168 13.31 52.53 -15.48
CA ARG A 168 13.59 52.26 -16.88
C ARG A 168 15.11 52.32 -17.08
N SER A 169 15.74 51.20 -17.43
CA SER A 169 17.07 51.20 -18.02
C SER A 169 17.05 50.51 -19.38
N ARG A 170 17.67 51.19 -20.34
CA ARG A 170 17.58 50.98 -21.78
C ARG A 170 18.25 49.66 -22.19
N ARG A 171 17.61 48.94 -23.12
CA ARG A 171 18.19 47.80 -23.84
C ARG A 171 19.43 48.24 -24.63
N PHE A 172 20.59 47.68 -24.32
CA PHE A 172 21.69 47.58 -25.27
C PHE A 172 21.62 46.22 -25.98
N ARG A 173 21.30 46.26 -27.27
CA ARG A 173 21.48 45.15 -28.22
C ARG A 173 22.98 44.96 -28.44
N ARG A 174 23.50 43.74 -28.28
CA ARG A 174 24.77 43.32 -28.90
C ARG A 174 24.48 42.52 -30.16
N ALA A 175 25.05 42.99 -31.27
CA ALA A 175 24.94 42.48 -32.61
C ALA A 175 25.64 41.11 -32.75
N ARG A 176 25.01 40.22 -33.52
CA ARG A 176 25.64 39.03 -34.11
C ARG A 176 26.47 39.47 -35.31
N MET A 177 27.73 39.05 -35.39
CA MET A 177 28.51 39.07 -36.63
C MET A 177 28.44 37.70 -37.30
N ALA A 178 28.20 37.72 -38.61
CA ALA A 178 28.15 36.59 -39.51
C ALA A 178 29.54 36.26 -40.08
N ALA A 179 29.74 35.01 -40.48
CA ALA A 179 30.82 34.57 -41.35
C ALA A 179 30.24 33.93 -42.64
N PRO A 180 30.94 34.03 -43.79
CA PRO A 180 30.37 33.86 -45.14
C PRO A 180 30.45 32.41 -45.69
N PRO A 181 29.82 32.12 -46.85
CA PRO A 181 29.59 30.76 -47.33
C PRO A 181 30.64 30.28 -48.34
N ARG A 182 30.90 28.98 -48.36
CA ARG A 182 31.48 28.17 -49.46
C ARG A 182 30.92 26.76 -49.27
N GLY A 183 30.54 25.93 -50.23
CA GLY A 183 30.60 25.90 -51.70
C GLY A 183 30.29 24.43 -52.01
N ARG A 184 29.39 24.16 -52.97
CA ARG A 184 28.89 22.82 -53.30
C ARG A 184 29.96 21.97 -53.99
N GLU A 185 29.97 20.67 -53.70
CA GLU A 185 30.27 19.65 -54.71
C GLU A 185 29.44 18.39 -54.44
N ARG A 186 28.85 17.87 -55.53
CA ARG A 186 28.10 16.60 -55.59
C ARG A 186 28.99 15.57 -56.28
N ALA A 187 28.96 14.33 -55.82
CA ALA A 187 29.17 13.16 -56.67
C ALA A 187 28.25 12.03 -56.19
N LEU A 188 27.72 11.31 -57.17
CA LEU A 188 26.69 10.27 -57.07
C LEU A 188 27.31 8.87 -56.89
N ASP A 189 26.52 8.01 -56.24
CA ASP A 189 26.39 6.53 -56.18
C ASP A 189 26.97 5.72 -57.39
N PRO A 190 27.17 4.35 -57.38
CA PRO A 190 26.36 3.35 -56.66
C PRO A 190 26.98 1.99 -56.22
N ALA A 191 26.15 1.25 -55.47
CA ALA A 191 25.93 -0.21 -55.47
C ALA A 191 26.96 -1.20 -54.87
N GLY A 192 26.44 -2.10 -54.01
CA GLY A 192 26.62 -3.55 -54.23
C GLY A 192 27.25 -4.41 -53.12
N ARG A 193 26.39 -5.04 -52.31
CA ARG A 193 26.50 -6.38 -51.66
C ARG A 193 27.81 -6.82 -50.99
N ARG A 194 27.72 -7.32 -49.75
CA ARG A 194 27.55 -8.77 -49.46
C ARG A 194 27.50 -9.05 -47.94
N SER A 195 26.69 -10.05 -47.62
CA SER A 195 26.59 -10.78 -46.36
C SER A 195 27.89 -11.52 -46.00
N ARG A 196 28.21 -11.60 -44.70
CA ARG A 196 28.57 -12.88 -44.10
C ARG A 196 28.39 -12.87 -42.59
N ALA A 197 27.75 -13.94 -42.13
CA ALA A 197 27.64 -14.34 -40.74
C ALA A 197 29.03 -14.61 -40.14
N GLN A 198 29.17 -14.32 -38.86
CA GLN A 198 30.08 -15.08 -38.01
C GLN A 198 29.50 -15.18 -36.60
N GLU A 199 29.29 -16.42 -36.20
CA GLU A 199 28.87 -16.88 -34.90
C GLU A 199 29.90 -16.50 -33.83
N SER A 200 29.42 -16.09 -32.66
CA SER A 200 30.10 -16.37 -31.40
C SER A 200 29.05 -16.49 -30.30
N GLY A 201 28.95 -17.70 -29.74
CA GLY A 201 28.07 -17.99 -28.63
C GLY A 201 28.60 -17.40 -27.32
N SER A 202 27.67 -16.98 -26.44
CA SER A 202 27.63 -17.47 -25.07
C SER A 202 26.36 -16.98 -24.36
N ALA A 203 25.80 -17.86 -23.54
CA ALA A 203 24.82 -17.63 -22.50
C ALA A 203 23.45 -17.06 -22.93
N VAL A 204 22.55 -17.98 -23.25
CA VAL A 204 21.09 -17.76 -23.24
C VAL A 204 20.68 -17.34 -21.84
N GLY A 205 20.55 -16.03 -21.61
CA GLY A 205 19.69 -15.50 -20.56
C GLY A 205 18.26 -15.80 -20.97
N ALA A 206 17.58 -16.69 -20.25
CA ALA A 206 16.15 -16.91 -20.41
C ALA A 206 15.44 -15.55 -20.38
N PRO A 207 14.51 -15.26 -21.31
CA PRO A 207 13.74 -14.04 -21.23
C PRO A 207 12.98 -14.05 -19.91
N GLU A 208 13.16 -12.99 -19.12
CA GLU A 208 12.42 -12.73 -17.89
C GLU A 208 10.93 -12.83 -18.25
N VAL A 209 10.30 -13.96 -17.89
CA VAL A 209 8.90 -14.24 -18.20
C VAL A 209 8.09 -13.08 -17.64
N ALA A 210 7.41 -12.35 -18.53
CA ALA A 210 6.47 -11.31 -18.14
C ALA A 210 5.49 -11.93 -17.15
N VAL A 211 5.55 -11.53 -15.88
CA VAL A 211 4.63 -12.00 -14.84
C VAL A 211 3.23 -11.63 -15.30
N SER A 212 2.45 -12.62 -15.74
CA SER A 212 1.05 -12.41 -16.14
C SER A 212 0.30 -11.91 -14.91
N ARG A 213 -0.23 -10.69 -15.00
CA ARG A 213 -1.09 -10.14 -13.95
C ARG A 213 -2.49 -10.69 -14.13
N PHE A 214 -3.09 -11.13 -13.04
CA PHE A 214 -4.50 -11.49 -13.03
C PHE A 214 -5.39 -10.26 -13.28
N LYS A 215 -6.59 -10.50 -13.80
CA LYS A 215 -7.61 -9.49 -14.10
C LYS A 215 -8.96 -10.02 -13.69
N ASN A 216 -9.91 -9.12 -13.43
CA ASN A 216 -11.31 -9.50 -13.26
C ASN A 216 -11.88 -10.08 -14.55
N LEU A 217 -13.01 -10.79 -14.44
CA LEU A 217 -13.70 -11.37 -15.59
C LEU A 217 -14.14 -10.32 -16.62
N ASP A 218 -14.50 -9.12 -16.16
CA ASP A 218 -14.84 -7.95 -16.99
C ASP A 218 -13.60 -7.16 -17.47
N GLY A 219 -12.39 -7.63 -17.13
CA GLY A 219 -11.13 -6.97 -17.45
C GLY A 219 -10.80 -5.76 -16.56
N SER A 220 -11.66 -5.42 -15.59
CA SER A 220 -11.42 -4.34 -14.63
C SER A 220 -10.23 -4.67 -13.70
N GLY A 221 -9.72 -3.62 -13.07
CA GLY A 221 -8.62 -3.71 -12.12
C GLY A 221 -8.67 -2.58 -11.09
N PRO A 222 -7.68 -2.49 -10.20
CA PRO A 222 -7.70 -1.51 -9.12
C PRO A 222 -7.71 -0.07 -9.63
N ASN A 223 -8.21 0.83 -8.79
CA ASN A 223 -8.24 2.26 -9.08
C ASN A 223 -6.85 2.80 -9.44
N ALA A 224 -6.81 3.65 -10.48
CA ALA A 224 -5.60 4.37 -10.85
C ALA A 224 -5.08 5.21 -9.67
N GLY A 225 -3.75 5.35 -9.56
CA GLY A 225 -3.11 6.03 -8.42
C GLY A 225 -3.59 7.48 -8.20
N ALA A 226 -4.02 8.18 -9.26
CA ALA A 226 -4.61 9.52 -9.14
C ALA A 226 -5.94 9.52 -8.36
N MET A 227 -6.78 8.49 -8.54
CA MET A 227 -8.05 8.35 -7.80
C MET A 227 -7.81 8.03 -6.33
N VAL A 228 -6.83 7.15 -6.04
CA VAL A 228 -6.39 6.87 -4.66
C VAL A 228 -5.89 8.14 -3.98
N PHE A 229 -5.07 8.94 -4.66
CA PHE A 229 -4.58 10.22 -4.13
C PHE A 229 -5.72 11.21 -3.88
N ARG A 230 -6.67 11.32 -4.82
CA ARG A 230 -7.86 12.16 -4.66
C ARG A 230 -8.61 11.82 -3.37
N TRP A 231 -8.98 10.56 -3.18
CA TRP A 231 -9.74 10.16 -1.99
C TRP A 231 -8.90 10.23 -0.70
N ALA A 232 -7.73 9.59 -0.67
CA ALA A 232 -6.93 9.46 0.56
C ALA A 232 -6.35 10.79 1.06
N VAL A 233 -6.14 11.75 0.15
CA VAL A 233 -5.46 13.03 0.44
C VAL A 233 -6.36 14.23 0.17
N LEU A 234 -6.75 14.46 -1.09
CA LEU A 234 -7.40 15.71 -1.47
C LEU A 234 -8.77 15.85 -0.80
N ASP A 235 -9.63 14.86 -0.95
CA ASP A 235 -11.00 14.89 -0.40
C ASP A 235 -10.97 14.87 1.14
N ARG A 236 -9.96 14.24 1.74
CA ARG A 236 -9.72 14.31 3.20
C ARG A 236 -9.36 15.72 3.67
N ILE A 237 -8.40 16.38 3.01
CA ILE A 237 -7.94 17.74 3.36
C ILE A 237 -9.04 18.77 3.08
N MET A 238 -9.78 18.60 1.98
CA MET A 238 -10.89 19.46 1.58
C MET A 238 -12.16 19.22 2.40
N GLY A 239 -12.16 18.25 3.34
CA GLY A 239 -13.33 17.93 4.16
C GLY A 239 -14.51 17.33 3.38
N ARG A 240 -14.26 16.79 2.18
CA ARG A 240 -15.26 16.17 1.29
C ARG A 240 -15.55 14.72 1.65
N ARG A 241 -14.68 14.07 2.41
CA ARG A 241 -14.94 12.72 2.95
C ARG A 241 -16.03 12.79 4.00
N ARG A 242 -16.93 11.81 3.96
CA ARG A 242 -17.85 11.56 5.06
C ARG A 242 -17.02 11.30 6.32
N LYS A 243 -17.40 11.97 7.42
CA LYS A 243 -16.76 11.79 8.72
C LYS A 243 -17.62 10.86 9.55
N SER A 244 -17.01 9.83 10.10
CA SER A 244 -17.65 8.88 10.99
C SER A 244 -16.72 8.53 12.15
N PRO A 245 -17.26 8.04 13.29
CA PRO A 245 -16.46 7.59 14.42
C PRO A 245 -15.41 6.54 14.02
N ALA A 246 -14.30 6.50 14.75
CA ALA A 246 -13.24 5.51 14.52
C ALA A 246 -13.59 4.11 15.07
N SER A 247 -14.60 4.04 15.94
CA SER A 247 -15.09 2.83 16.60
C SER A 247 -16.61 2.89 16.74
N ALA A 248 -17.26 1.73 16.79
CA ALA A 248 -18.69 1.60 17.06
C ALA A 248 -18.94 0.40 17.99
N ALA A 249 -20.04 0.44 18.74
CA ALA A 249 -20.47 -0.72 19.51
C ALA A 249 -21.02 -1.77 18.54
N VAL A 250 -20.41 -2.94 18.51
CA VAL A 250 -20.84 -4.06 17.66
C VAL A 250 -21.16 -5.26 18.54
N PRO A 251 -22.21 -6.04 18.23
CA PRO A 251 -22.53 -7.24 18.99
C PRO A 251 -21.34 -8.20 19.02
N SER A 252 -21.01 -8.69 20.21
CA SER A 252 -19.93 -9.66 20.43
C SER A 252 -20.43 -10.74 21.36
N VAL A 253 -20.16 -11.99 21.01
CA VAL A 253 -20.52 -13.16 21.80
C VAL A 253 -19.26 -13.99 22.01
N VAL A 254 -19.09 -14.53 23.22
CA VAL A 254 -18.01 -15.49 23.49
C VAL A 254 -18.45 -16.85 22.93
N PRO A 255 -17.71 -17.44 21.98
CA PRO A 255 -18.07 -18.72 21.40
C PRO A 255 -17.88 -19.85 22.42
N ASP A 256 -18.70 -20.88 22.31
CA ASP A 256 -18.57 -22.12 23.07
C ASP A 256 -17.37 -22.94 22.56
N VAL A 257 -16.21 -22.73 23.20
CA VAL A 257 -14.93 -23.35 22.80
C VAL A 257 -15.00 -24.88 22.86
N GLU A 258 -15.73 -25.45 23.82
CA GLU A 258 -15.88 -26.90 23.95
C GLU A 258 -16.62 -27.48 22.75
N ARG A 259 -17.73 -26.84 22.36
CA ARG A 259 -18.48 -27.21 21.16
C ARG A 259 -17.64 -27.10 19.88
N LEU A 260 -16.71 -26.15 19.81
CA LEU A 260 -15.83 -25.98 18.65
C LEU A 260 -14.77 -27.08 18.51
N ARG A 261 -14.41 -27.81 19.59
CA ARG A 261 -13.38 -28.87 19.53
C ARG A 261 -13.75 -30.02 18.61
N THR A 262 -15.04 -30.34 18.54
CA THR A 262 -15.55 -31.48 17.75
C THR A 262 -16.40 -30.96 16.59
N PRO A 263 -15.89 -30.99 15.34
CA PRO A 263 -16.68 -30.64 14.16
C PRO A 263 -17.88 -31.59 13.98
N PRO A 264 -19.01 -31.14 13.39
CA PRO A 264 -20.17 -32.00 13.10
C PRO A 264 -19.77 -33.21 12.25
N ALA A 265 -20.38 -34.37 12.49
CA ALA A 265 -20.10 -35.59 11.72
C ALA A 265 -20.66 -35.51 10.29
N ALA A 266 -20.25 -36.43 9.42
CA ALA A 266 -20.84 -36.54 8.09
C ALA A 266 -22.35 -36.83 8.19
N GLY A 267 -23.15 -36.14 7.39
CA GLY A 267 -24.61 -36.17 7.41
C GLY A 267 -25.25 -35.14 8.34
N GLU A 268 -24.50 -34.57 9.29
CA GLU A 268 -24.99 -33.52 10.19
C GLU A 268 -24.94 -32.13 9.54
N PRO A 269 -25.79 -31.18 9.97
CA PRO A 269 -25.68 -29.79 9.54
C PRO A 269 -24.32 -29.19 9.90
N GLY A 270 -23.71 -28.51 8.92
CA GLY A 270 -22.48 -27.76 9.10
C GLY A 270 -22.67 -26.61 10.09
N ARG A 271 -21.57 -26.22 10.72
CA ARG A 271 -21.51 -25.13 11.69
C ARG A 271 -20.55 -24.06 11.19
N VAL A 272 -20.97 -22.81 11.26
CA VAL A 272 -20.14 -21.64 10.96
C VAL A 272 -20.05 -20.76 12.18
N THR A 273 -18.87 -20.21 12.46
CA THR A 273 -18.64 -19.29 13.57
C THR A 273 -17.89 -18.08 13.05
N TRP A 274 -18.50 -16.91 13.18
CA TRP A 274 -17.89 -15.65 12.76
C TRP A 274 -16.84 -15.22 13.78
N LEU A 275 -15.60 -15.03 13.32
CA LEU A 275 -14.48 -14.62 14.15
C LEU A 275 -14.14 -13.12 13.98
N GLY A 276 -15.08 -12.37 13.40
CA GLY A 276 -14.94 -10.96 13.04
C GLY A 276 -14.30 -10.75 11.67
N HIS A 277 -14.59 -9.60 11.08
CA HIS A 277 -14.21 -9.22 9.71
C HIS A 277 -14.67 -10.27 8.68
N ALA A 278 -13.76 -10.81 7.86
CA ALA A 278 -14.00 -11.95 6.98
C ALA A 278 -13.47 -13.28 7.57
N SER A 279 -13.08 -13.31 8.85
CA SER A 279 -12.57 -14.52 9.47
C SER A 279 -13.71 -15.45 9.89
N TRP A 280 -13.66 -16.70 9.43
CA TRP A 280 -14.68 -17.71 9.74
C TRP A 280 -14.06 -19.05 10.11
N LEU A 281 -14.59 -19.68 11.15
CA LEU A 281 -14.40 -21.11 11.39
C LEU A 281 -15.61 -21.85 10.80
N VAL A 282 -15.35 -22.71 9.82
CA VAL A 282 -16.35 -23.52 9.13
C VAL A 282 -16.09 -24.99 9.45
N GLN A 283 -17.08 -25.67 10.02
CA GLN A 283 -16.98 -27.06 10.44
C GLN A 283 -18.08 -27.91 9.81
N LEU A 284 -17.70 -28.98 9.11
CA LEU A 284 -18.61 -29.95 8.51
C LEU A 284 -17.87 -31.26 8.30
N ASP A 285 -18.60 -32.38 8.30
CA ASP A 285 -18.09 -33.71 7.97
C ASP A 285 -16.75 -34.05 8.67
N GLY A 286 -16.66 -33.80 9.97
CA GLY A 286 -15.48 -34.08 10.78
C GLY A 286 -14.28 -33.14 10.50
N THR A 287 -14.45 -32.13 9.64
CA THR A 287 -13.38 -31.23 9.18
C THR A 287 -13.58 -29.82 9.73
N SER A 288 -12.49 -29.16 10.13
CA SER A 288 -12.48 -27.74 10.50
C SER A 288 -11.65 -26.91 9.53
N LEU A 289 -12.26 -25.89 8.94
CA LEU A 289 -11.67 -24.98 7.97
C LEU A 289 -11.63 -23.57 8.57
N LEU A 290 -10.47 -22.92 8.50
CA LEU A 290 -10.31 -21.55 8.98
C LEU A 290 -10.11 -20.62 7.78
N ILE A 291 -11.06 -19.72 7.53
CA ILE A 291 -11.07 -18.84 6.37
C ILE A 291 -10.61 -17.45 6.78
N ASP A 292 -9.72 -16.85 5.99
CA ASP A 292 -9.20 -15.49 6.11
C ASP A 292 -8.89 -15.07 7.58
N PRO A 293 -8.09 -15.85 8.33
CA PRO A 293 -7.92 -15.59 9.75
C PRO A 293 -7.13 -14.31 10.02
N VAL A 294 -7.72 -13.43 10.83
CA VAL A 294 -7.08 -12.23 11.37
C VAL A 294 -7.42 -12.10 12.85
N PHE A 295 -6.51 -12.54 13.71
CA PHE A 295 -6.61 -12.44 15.18
C PHE A 295 -5.91 -11.21 15.75
N GLY A 296 -5.04 -10.57 14.96
CA GLY A 296 -4.29 -9.40 15.38
C GLY A 296 -5.16 -8.19 15.74
N GLU A 297 -4.71 -7.40 16.71
CA GLU A 297 -5.36 -6.13 17.08
C GLU A 297 -5.23 -5.05 15.99
N ARG A 298 -4.34 -5.24 15.02
CA ARG A 298 -4.07 -4.28 13.95
C ARG A 298 -3.81 -4.99 12.63
N ILE A 299 -4.40 -4.48 11.55
CA ILE A 299 -4.03 -4.82 10.17
C ILE A 299 -3.08 -3.75 9.61
N SER A 300 -2.13 -4.19 8.79
CA SER A 300 -1.04 -3.35 8.27
C SER A 300 -0.31 -2.53 9.36
N TYR A 301 -0.32 -3.00 10.61
CA TYR A 301 0.20 -2.34 11.82
C TYR A 301 -0.41 -0.97 12.17
N VAL A 302 -1.41 -0.49 11.43
CA VAL A 302 -1.93 0.89 11.55
C VAL A 302 -3.41 0.91 11.87
N ILE A 303 -4.22 0.10 11.19
CA ILE A 303 -5.68 0.12 11.38
C ILE A 303 -6.00 -0.80 12.54
N ARG A 304 -6.49 -0.20 13.63
CA ARG A 304 -6.87 -0.91 14.85
C ARG A 304 -8.19 -1.64 14.67
N ARG A 305 -8.28 -2.82 15.27
CA ARG A 305 -9.50 -3.60 15.41
C ARG A 305 -10.47 -2.91 16.37
N ASN A 306 -11.74 -2.82 15.97
CA ASN A 306 -12.82 -2.19 16.73
C ASN A 306 -13.27 -3.04 17.92
N ALA A 307 -13.55 -4.33 17.68
CA ALA A 307 -13.91 -5.32 18.70
C ALA A 307 -12.85 -6.42 18.78
N PRO A 308 -12.50 -6.93 19.96
CA PRO A 308 -11.49 -8.00 20.09
C PRO A 308 -11.88 -9.24 19.28
N ALA A 309 -10.88 -10.04 18.88
CA ALA A 309 -11.17 -11.34 18.27
C ALA A 309 -11.86 -12.24 19.32
N PRO A 310 -12.94 -12.95 18.95
CA PRO A 310 -13.71 -13.77 19.90
C PRO A 310 -12.96 -15.02 20.35
N LEU A 311 -11.89 -15.39 19.65
CA LEU A 311 -10.96 -16.46 20.00
C LEU A 311 -9.53 -15.96 19.94
N GLN A 312 -8.72 -16.41 20.89
CA GLN A 312 -7.26 -16.41 20.77
C GLN A 312 -6.80 -17.61 19.93
N PRO A 313 -5.66 -17.52 19.23
CA PRO A 313 -5.16 -18.65 18.43
C PRO A 313 -5.01 -19.95 19.22
N ALA A 314 -4.63 -19.88 20.50
CA ALA A 314 -4.51 -21.05 21.38
C ALA A 314 -5.86 -21.73 21.71
N GLN A 315 -6.98 -21.06 21.46
CA GLN A 315 -8.33 -21.61 21.67
C GLN A 315 -8.91 -22.23 20.39
N LEU A 316 -8.19 -22.18 19.26
CA LEU A 316 -8.66 -22.79 18.03
C LEU A 316 -8.75 -24.32 18.20
N PRO A 317 -9.78 -24.96 17.64
CA PRO A 317 -9.78 -26.41 17.49
C PRO A 317 -8.70 -26.83 16.48
N ARG A 318 -8.49 -28.14 16.31
CA ARG A 318 -7.64 -28.65 15.24
C ARG A 318 -8.17 -28.15 13.89
N ILE A 319 -7.33 -27.42 13.15
CA ILE A 319 -7.66 -26.91 11.81
C ILE A 319 -7.07 -27.84 10.75
N ASP A 320 -7.90 -28.29 9.80
CA ASP A 320 -7.51 -29.16 8.70
C ASP A 320 -6.92 -28.38 7.53
N ARG A 321 -7.52 -27.22 7.21
CA ARG A 321 -7.01 -26.27 6.21
C ARG A 321 -7.27 -24.83 6.64
N THR A 322 -6.31 -23.98 6.32
CA THR A 322 -6.53 -22.53 6.30
C THR A 322 -6.85 -22.11 4.87
N LEU A 323 -7.99 -21.44 4.66
CA LEU A 323 -8.39 -20.94 3.34
C LEU A 323 -8.12 -19.44 3.28
N VAL A 324 -7.48 -18.98 2.22
CA VAL A 324 -7.17 -17.55 2.02
C VAL A 324 -7.73 -17.09 0.69
N THR A 325 -8.65 -16.13 0.73
CA THR A 325 -9.37 -15.63 -0.45
C THR A 325 -8.46 -14.80 -1.34
N HIS A 326 -7.67 -13.90 -0.75
CA HIS A 326 -6.75 -13.04 -1.46
C HIS A 326 -5.70 -12.45 -0.50
N ASN A 327 -4.76 -11.68 -1.05
CA ASN A 327 -3.55 -11.31 -0.31
C ASN A 327 -3.66 -10.04 0.54
N HIS A 328 -4.79 -9.33 0.63
CA HIS A 328 -4.88 -8.11 1.42
C HIS A 328 -4.63 -8.36 2.92
N TYR A 329 -4.20 -7.33 3.65
CA TYR A 329 -3.73 -7.48 5.03
C TYR A 329 -4.82 -7.87 6.02
N ASP A 330 -6.07 -7.62 5.67
CA ASP A 330 -7.28 -7.92 6.44
C ASP A 330 -7.92 -9.27 6.08
N HIS A 331 -7.36 -9.99 5.10
CA HIS A 331 -7.75 -11.36 4.75
C HIS A 331 -6.61 -12.36 4.92
N TYR A 332 -5.37 -11.89 4.74
CA TYR A 332 -4.16 -12.67 4.87
C TYR A 332 -3.23 -12.08 5.93
N ASP A 333 -3.53 -12.36 7.19
CA ASP A 333 -2.65 -12.07 8.32
C ASP A 333 -1.70 -13.24 8.57
N ARG A 334 -0.43 -13.08 8.17
CA ARG A 334 0.58 -14.15 8.26
C ARG A 334 0.74 -14.71 9.68
N PRO A 335 0.81 -13.90 10.76
CA PRO A 335 0.81 -14.42 12.13
C PRO A 335 -0.38 -15.32 12.44
N SER A 336 -1.60 -14.93 12.05
CA SER A 336 -2.81 -15.73 12.27
C SER A 336 -2.80 -17.04 11.49
N VAL A 337 -2.36 -17.01 10.23
CA VAL A 337 -2.18 -18.22 9.40
C VAL A 337 -1.14 -19.17 10.00
N LEU A 338 -0.02 -18.63 10.48
CA LEU A 338 1.02 -19.43 11.14
C LEU A 338 0.53 -20.03 12.46
N ALA A 339 -0.26 -19.27 13.23
CA ALA A 339 -0.81 -19.74 14.49
C ALA A 339 -1.88 -20.84 14.30
N ALA A 340 -2.59 -20.84 13.18
CA ALA A 340 -3.49 -21.93 12.80
C ALA A 340 -2.74 -23.23 12.47
N GLY A 341 -1.49 -23.13 11.97
CA GLY A 341 -0.59 -24.27 11.77
C GLY A 341 -1.01 -25.29 10.72
N ALA A 342 -2.07 -25.02 9.96
CA ALA A 342 -2.64 -25.95 8.97
C ALA A 342 -2.13 -25.67 7.54
N PRO A 343 -2.13 -26.67 6.63
CA PRO A 343 -1.91 -26.43 5.21
C PRO A 343 -2.86 -25.37 4.66
N VAL A 344 -2.37 -24.54 3.73
CA VAL A 344 -3.10 -23.40 3.18
C VAL A 344 -3.63 -23.71 1.80
N VAL A 345 -4.91 -23.38 1.56
CA VAL A 345 -5.53 -23.39 0.23
C VAL A 345 -5.86 -21.95 -0.15
N THR A 346 -5.47 -21.54 -1.34
CA THR A 346 -5.57 -20.13 -1.78
C THR A 346 -5.62 -20.02 -3.29
N GLY A 347 -5.87 -18.83 -3.82
CA GLY A 347 -5.64 -18.52 -5.24
C GLY A 347 -4.18 -18.68 -5.69
N VAL A 348 -3.97 -19.02 -6.96
CA VAL A 348 -2.64 -19.16 -7.59
C VAL A 348 -1.73 -17.95 -7.28
N GLY A 349 -0.48 -18.25 -6.92
CA GLY A 349 0.58 -17.26 -6.69
C GLY A 349 0.71 -16.77 -5.24
N LEU A 350 -0.30 -16.96 -4.39
CA LEU A 350 -0.20 -16.63 -2.97
C LEU A 350 0.50 -17.74 -2.18
N GLY A 351 1.11 -17.38 -1.04
CA GLY A 351 1.76 -18.32 -0.11
C GLY A 351 3.27 -18.50 -0.32
N LYS A 352 3.89 -17.81 -1.29
CA LYS A 352 5.35 -17.82 -1.47
C LYS A 352 6.06 -17.39 -0.18
N GLY A 353 6.96 -18.24 0.32
CA GLY A 353 7.74 -17.98 1.54
C GLY A 353 6.99 -18.24 2.85
N LEU A 354 5.84 -18.93 2.81
CA LEU A 354 5.18 -19.46 3.99
C LEU A 354 5.84 -20.80 4.39
N PRO A 355 6.18 -21.04 5.67
CA PRO A 355 6.72 -22.31 6.16
C PRO A 355 5.60 -23.36 6.39
N LEU A 356 4.56 -23.35 5.56
CA LEU A 356 3.43 -24.28 5.60
C LEU A 356 3.18 -24.79 4.17
N PRO A 357 2.66 -26.01 3.97
CA PRO A 357 2.25 -26.45 2.64
C PRO A 357 1.17 -25.53 2.08
N VAL A 358 1.31 -25.13 0.82
CA VAL A 358 0.36 -24.24 0.13
C VAL A 358 -0.13 -24.89 -1.15
N ARG A 359 -1.45 -24.95 -1.31
CA ARG A 359 -2.13 -25.30 -2.56
C ARG A 359 -2.73 -24.04 -3.18
N GLY A 360 -2.19 -23.65 -4.33
CA GLY A 360 -2.77 -22.61 -5.18
C GLY A 360 -3.81 -23.22 -6.12
N LEU A 361 -5.02 -22.65 -6.16
CA LEU A 361 -6.12 -23.04 -7.04
C LEU A 361 -6.44 -21.88 -7.99
N GLY A 362 -6.64 -22.21 -9.27
CA GLY A 362 -7.31 -21.34 -10.22
C GLY A 362 -8.80 -21.26 -9.93
N TRP A 363 -9.50 -20.31 -10.55
CA TRP A 363 -10.95 -20.31 -10.50
C TRP A 363 -11.50 -21.60 -11.07
N TRP A 364 -12.52 -22.13 -10.40
CA TRP A 364 -13.21 -23.38 -10.69
C TRP A 364 -12.42 -24.66 -10.41
N GLU A 365 -11.19 -24.55 -9.90
CA GLU A 365 -10.43 -25.70 -9.43
C GLU A 365 -10.85 -26.08 -8.01
N THR A 366 -10.78 -27.38 -7.73
CA THR A 366 -11.26 -27.98 -6.49
C THR A 366 -10.14 -28.73 -5.78
N GLU A 367 -10.04 -28.57 -4.46
CA GLU A 367 -9.32 -29.46 -3.55
C GLU A 367 -10.30 -30.36 -2.80
N ARG A 368 -9.90 -31.62 -2.55
CA ARG A 368 -10.63 -32.54 -1.69
C ARG A 368 -9.91 -32.68 -0.35
N ILE A 369 -10.65 -32.70 0.75
CA ILE A 369 -10.17 -33.02 2.09
C ILE A 369 -10.93 -34.26 2.58
N GLY A 370 -10.20 -35.34 2.84
CA GLY A 370 -10.82 -36.62 3.14
C GLY A 370 -11.72 -37.09 2.00
N GLU A 371 -12.77 -37.82 2.34
CA GLU A 371 -13.69 -38.42 1.36
C GLU A 371 -14.87 -37.50 1.00
N SER A 372 -15.27 -36.60 1.90
CA SER A 372 -16.57 -35.93 1.81
C SER A 372 -16.51 -34.42 1.63
N VAL A 373 -15.39 -33.75 1.95
CA VAL A 373 -15.28 -32.28 1.85
C VAL A 373 -14.61 -31.87 0.54
N ARG A 374 -15.27 -30.99 -0.20
CA ARG A 374 -14.71 -30.33 -1.41
C ARG A 374 -14.66 -28.83 -1.21
N ILE A 375 -13.55 -28.23 -1.64
CA ILE A 375 -13.34 -26.78 -1.64
C ILE A 375 -13.08 -26.37 -3.07
N THR A 376 -13.99 -25.60 -3.66
CA THR A 376 -13.79 -25.00 -4.98
C THR A 376 -13.47 -23.53 -4.83
N TYR A 377 -12.37 -23.09 -5.42
CA TYR A 377 -12.03 -21.67 -5.50
C TYR A 377 -12.81 -21.03 -6.64
N VAL A 378 -13.57 -19.97 -6.38
CA VAL A 378 -14.49 -19.37 -7.36
C VAL A 378 -14.16 -17.90 -7.63
N PRO A 379 -14.56 -17.34 -8.79
CA PRO A 379 -14.28 -15.95 -9.10
C PRO A 379 -14.87 -14.95 -8.11
N SER A 380 -14.23 -13.79 -8.02
CA SER A 380 -14.70 -12.57 -7.37
C SER A 380 -14.24 -11.35 -8.19
N GLN A 381 -14.95 -10.22 -8.07
CA GLN A 381 -14.56 -8.95 -8.68
C GLN A 381 -13.77 -8.10 -7.68
N HIS A 382 -12.45 -8.27 -7.68
CA HIS A 382 -11.55 -7.63 -6.73
C HIS A 382 -10.13 -7.47 -7.32
N TRP A 383 -9.11 -7.41 -6.49
CA TRP A 383 -7.71 -7.29 -6.89
C TRP A 383 -6.79 -7.77 -5.76
N SER A 384 -5.48 -7.80 -6.00
CA SER A 384 -4.52 -8.22 -4.98
C SER A 384 -3.30 -7.30 -4.93
N ARG A 385 -2.82 -7.00 -3.73
CA ARG A 385 -1.58 -6.26 -3.46
C ARG A 385 -1.19 -6.30 -1.98
N ARG A 386 0.08 -6.57 -1.69
CA ARG A 386 0.68 -6.32 -0.36
C ARG A 386 1.85 -5.35 -0.42
N GLY A 387 2.60 -5.39 -1.50
CA GLY A 387 3.76 -4.55 -1.78
C GLY A 387 3.47 -3.41 -2.76
N LEU A 388 4.54 -2.86 -3.34
CA LEU A 388 4.44 -1.74 -4.29
C LEU A 388 4.42 -2.19 -5.76
N PHE A 389 4.88 -3.41 -6.04
CA PHE A 389 5.10 -3.91 -7.40
C PHE A 389 4.40 -5.24 -7.67
N ASP A 390 3.62 -5.72 -6.72
CA ASP A 390 2.96 -7.03 -6.73
C ASP A 390 1.45 -6.94 -7.05
N VAL A 391 1.00 -5.80 -7.57
CA VAL A 391 -0.40 -5.62 -7.99
C VAL A 391 -0.79 -6.75 -8.94
N ASN A 392 -1.82 -7.48 -8.55
CA ASN A 392 -2.42 -8.59 -9.28
C ASN A 392 -1.43 -9.72 -9.65
N GLN A 393 -0.36 -9.91 -8.88
CA GLN A 393 0.55 -11.05 -9.06
C GLN A 393 0.02 -12.33 -8.41
N THR A 394 -0.98 -12.23 -7.54
CA THR A 394 -1.67 -13.38 -6.93
C THR A 394 -3.16 -13.31 -7.25
N LEU A 395 -3.79 -14.47 -7.45
CA LEU A 395 -5.23 -14.54 -7.71
C LEU A 395 -6.05 -14.16 -6.47
N TRP A 396 -7.28 -13.72 -6.69
CA TRP A 396 -8.31 -13.43 -5.68
C TRP A 396 -9.61 -14.17 -6.04
N GLY A 397 -10.49 -14.39 -5.08
CA GLY A 397 -11.70 -15.18 -5.29
C GLY A 397 -12.43 -15.47 -3.99
N GLY A 398 -13.45 -16.32 -4.09
CA GLY A 398 -14.17 -16.89 -2.97
C GLY A 398 -13.99 -18.40 -2.89
N PHE A 399 -14.71 -19.03 -1.96
CA PHE A 399 -14.75 -20.49 -1.81
C PHE A 399 -16.19 -20.98 -1.79
N VAL A 400 -16.47 -22.05 -2.53
CA VAL A 400 -17.62 -22.92 -2.26
C VAL A 400 -17.12 -24.17 -1.56
N ILE A 401 -17.65 -24.43 -0.38
CA ILE A 401 -17.31 -25.54 0.48
C ILE A 401 -18.51 -26.49 0.51
N GLU A 402 -18.30 -27.70 0.04
CA GLU A 402 -19.33 -28.74 -0.02
C GLU A 402 -18.98 -29.86 0.94
N GLY A 403 -19.93 -30.22 1.80
CA GLY A 403 -19.93 -31.48 2.55
C GLY A 403 -21.06 -32.39 2.10
N SER A 404 -21.27 -33.44 2.87
CA SER A 404 -22.33 -34.43 2.70
C SER A 404 -23.74 -33.84 2.86
N ARG A 405 -23.91 -32.87 3.76
CA ARG A 405 -25.22 -32.25 4.06
C ARG A 405 -25.31 -30.76 3.77
N SER A 406 -24.18 -30.05 3.86
CA SER A 406 -24.15 -28.58 3.84
C SER A 406 -23.27 -28.03 2.72
N ARG A 407 -23.71 -26.93 2.12
CA ARG A 407 -22.96 -26.17 1.12
C ARG A 407 -22.85 -24.71 1.54
N ILE A 408 -21.62 -24.22 1.67
CA ILE A 408 -21.32 -22.89 2.20
C ILE A 408 -20.53 -22.12 1.16
N TYR A 409 -20.94 -20.88 0.87
CA TYR A 409 -20.21 -19.96 0.00
C TYR A 409 -19.59 -18.83 0.83
N HIS A 410 -18.30 -18.58 0.63
CA HIS A 410 -17.58 -17.45 1.20
C HIS A 410 -17.07 -16.56 0.07
N ALA A 411 -17.57 -15.33 -0.03
CA ALA A 411 -17.28 -14.46 -1.18
C ALA A 411 -15.86 -13.87 -1.20
N GLY A 412 -15.16 -13.87 -0.06
CA GLY A 412 -14.00 -13.00 0.13
C GLY A 412 -14.45 -11.54 0.03
N ASP A 413 -13.58 -10.70 -0.56
CA ASP A 413 -13.96 -9.36 -0.97
C ASP A 413 -14.30 -9.33 -2.44
N THR A 414 -15.40 -8.65 -2.76
CA THR A 414 -15.86 -8.54 -4.13
C THR A 414 -16.80 -7.35 -4.29
N ALA A 415 -16.74 -6.70 -5.45
CA ALA A 415 -17.85 -5.93 -5.96
C ALA A 415 -18.97 -6.84 -6.47
N TYR A 416 -20.12 -6.25 -6.75
CA TYR A 416 -21.19 -6.95 -7.44
C TYR A 416 -20.79 -7.25 -8.89
N PHE A 417 -21.04 -8.48 -9.34
CA PHE A 417 -20.69 -8.94 -10.68
C PHE A 417 -21.53 -10.15 -11.10
N GLU A 418 -21.61 -10.42 -12.40
CA GLU A 418 -22.44 -11.50 -12.97
C GLU A 418 -22.05 -12.92 -12.49
N GLY A 419 -20.86 -13.09 -11.92
CA GLY A 419 -20.40 -14.40 -11.46
C GLY A 419 -21.20 -14.98 -10.30
N PHE A 420 -21.98 -14.17 -9.55
CA PHE A 420 -22.87 -14.71 -8.52
C PHE A 420 -23.94 -15.65 -9.10
N SER A 421 -24.57 -15.25 -10.21
CA SER A 421 -25.53 -16.11 -10.93
C SER A 421 -24.86 -17.39 -11.45
N GLN A 422 -23.61 -17.29 -11.94
CA GLN A 422 -22.86 -18.45 -12.42
C GLN A 422 -22.49 -19.42 -11.27
N ILE A 423 -22.10 -18.88 -10.12
CA ILE A 423 -21.82 -19.65 -8.90
C ILE A 423 -23.10 -20.36 -8.44
N GLY A 424 -24.22 -19.65 -8.34
CA GLY A 424 -25.53 -20.23 -7.96
C GLY A 424 -25.98 -21.35 -8.91
N ALA A 425 -25.82 -21.15 -10.22
CA ALA A 425 -26.15 -22.17 -11.23
C ALA A 425 -25.28 -23.43 -11.12
N ARG A 426 -23.97 -23.28 -10.88
CA ARG A 426 -23.03 -24.40 -10.75
C ARG A 426 -23.16 -25.14 -9.41
N PHE A 427 -23.55 -24.43 -8.37
CA PHE A 427 -23.62 -24.93 -7.01
C PHE A 427 -25.04 -24.71 -6.44
N PRO A 428 -26.05 -25.43 -6.94
CA PRO A 428 -27.44 -25.21 -6.52
C PRO A 428 -27.66 -25.49 -5.03
N ALA A 429 -28.59 -24.81 -4.36
CA ALA A 429 -28.87 -25.02 -2.94
C ALA A 429 -27.66 -24.74 -2.02
N ILE A 430 -27.05 -23.56 -2.15
CA ILE A 430 -26.13 -23.04 -1.14
C ILE A 430 -26.93 -22.81 0.16
N ASP A 431 -26.55 -23.48 1.24
CA ASP A 431 -27.25 -23.35 2.53
C ASP A 431 -26.91 -22.03 3.21
N ALA A 432 -25.66 -21.56 3.11
CA ALA A 432 -25.23 -20.28 3.68
C ALA A 432 -24.29 -19.52 2.75
N ALA A 433 -24.58 -18.25 2.52
CA ALA A 433 -23.71 -17.31 1.81
C ALA A 433 -23.15 -16.27 2.79
N LEU A 434 -21.82 -16.27 2.92
CA LEU A 434 -21.06 -15.35 3.76
C LEU A 434 -20.62 -14.20 2.84
N LEU A 435 -21.27 -13.04 2.99
CA LEU A 435 -21.18 -11.92 2.04
C LEU A 435 -20.68 -10.64 2.72
N PRO A 436 -19.70 -9.94 2.13
CA PRO A 436 -19.20 -8.68 2.68
C PRO A 436 -20.26 -7.59 2.52
N ILE A 437 -20.46 -6.79 3.57
CA ILE A 437 -21.41 -5.66 3.55
C ILE A 437 -20.75 -4.32 3.90
N GLY A 438 -19.48 -4.33 4.32
CA GLY A 438 -18.70 -3.13 4.65
C GLY A 438 -17.76 -2.70 3.52
N ALA A 439 -16.93 -1.69 3.79
CA ALA A 439 -15.92 -1.20 2.87
C ALA A 439 -16.44 -0.59 1.56
N TYR A 440 -17.62 0.07 1.58
CA TYR A 440 -18.26 0.56 0.34
C TYR A 440 -18.25 2.09 0.16
N ASP A 441 -17.86 2.88 1.16
CA ASP A 441 -17.95 4.35 1.07
C ASP A 441 -16.56 5.01 0.87
N PRO A 442 -16.38 5.89 -0.13
CA PRO A 442 -17.38 6.40 -1.07
C PRO A 442 -17.61 5.50 -2.29
N ALA A 443 -18.87 5.42 -2.71
CA ALA A 443 -19.32 4.55 -3.80
C ALA A 443 -18.47 4.71 -5.08
N TRP A 444 -18.25 5.94 -5.56
CA TRP A 444 -17.45 6.22 -6.76
C TRP A 444 -16.02 5.65 -6.73
N PHE A 445 -15.49 5.40 -5.52
CA PHE A 445 -14.16 4.84 -5.33
C PHE A 445 -14.23 3.32 -5.04
N MET A 446 -15.16 2.87 -4.20
CA MET A 446 -15.20 1.48 -3.73
C MET A 446 -16.04 0.53 -4.60
N GLU A 447 -16.98 1.02 -5.41
CA GLU A 447 -17.95 0.19 -6.18
C GLU A 447 -17.30 -0.83 -7.14
N LYS A 448 -16.04 -0.60 -7.54
CA LYS A 448 -15.30 -1.51 -8.43
C LYS A 448 -14.70 -2.72 -7.72
N GLN A 449 -14.70 -2.71 -6.39
CA GLN A 449 -13.98 -3.69 -5.57
C GLN A 449 -14.76 -4.17 -4.33
N HIS A 450 -15.78 -3.44 -3.87
CA HIS A 450 -16.64 -3.87 -2.76
C HIS A 450 -18.12 -3.64 -3.06
N MET A 451 -18.95 -4.56 -2.61
CA MET A 451 -20.40 -4.40 -2.55
C MET A 451 -20.79 -3.47 -1.39
N ASN A 452 -21.84 -2.69 -1.60
CA ASN A 452 -22.64 -2.15 -0.49
C ASN A 452 -23.67 -3.21 0.02
N PRO A 453 -24.39 -2.94 1.12
CA PRO A 453 -25.37 -3.88 1.67
C PRO A 453 -26.47 -4.30 0.67
N GLU A 454 -26.99 -3.37 -0.14
CA GLU A 454 -28.05 -3.66 -1.11
C GLU A 454 -27.56 -4.56 -2.25
N GLN A 455 -26.32 -4.34 -2.72
CA GLN A 455 -25.65 -5.21 -3.67
C GLN A 455 -25.36 -6.60 -3.09
N ALA A 456 -25.07 -6.70 -1.79
CA ALA A 456 -24.92 -7.98 -1.13
C ALA A 456 -26.24 -8.76 -1.09
N ILE A 457 -27.38 -8.10 -0.89
CA ILE A 457 -28.71 -8.71 -0.99
C ILE A 457 -28.95 -9.22 -2.42
N GLN A 458 -28.63 -8.42 -3.44
CA GLN A 458 -28.77 -8.87 -4.83
C GLN A 458 -27.89 -10.10 -5.12
N ALA A 459 -26.62 -10.08 -4.66
CA ALA A 459 -25.72 -11.22 -4.79
C ALA A 459 -26.28 -12.48 -4.10
N PHE A 460 -26.90 -12.34 -2.92
CA PHE A 460 -27.55 -13.42 -2.21
C PHE A 460 -28.72 -14.04 -3.01
N ILE A 461 -29.55 -13.21 -3.63
CA ILE A 461 -30.64 -13.64 -4.51
C ILE A 461 -30.07 -14.41 -5.71
N ASP A 462 -29.07 -13.86 -6.38
CA ASP A 462 -28.47 -14.45 -7.59
C ASP A 462 -27.76 -15.79 -7.31
N LEU A 463 -27.21 -15.94 -6.10
CA LEU A 463 -26.63 -17.20 -5.63
C LEU A 463 -27.68 -18.29 -5.38
N GLY A 464 -28.95 -17.91 -5.18
CA GLY A 464 -30.01 -18.84 -4.77
C GLY A 464 -29.72 -19.47 -3.40
N ALA A 465 -29.07 -18.72 -2.50
CA ALA A 465 -28.68 -19.21 -1.18
C ALA A 465 -29.85 -19.15 -0.18
N ARG A 466 -29.80 -20.00 0.85
CA ARG A 466 -30.89 -20.09 1.87
C ARG A 466 -30.70 -19.13 3.04
N HIS A 467 -29.47 -18.95 3.50
CA HIS A 467 -29.15 -18.06 4.63
C HIS A 467 -28.11 -17.03 4.23
N PHE A 468 -28.41 -15.77 4.53
CA PHE A 468 -27.50 -14.64 4.39
C PHE A 468 -26.72 -14.45 5.69
N LEU A 469 -25.39 -14.48 5.62
CA LEU A 469 -24.51 -14.20 6.75
C LEU A 469 -23.60 -13.01 6.42
N ALA A 470 -23.83 -11.88 7.08
CA ALA A 470 -23.05 -10.66 6.90
C ALA A 470 -21.61 -10.80 7.42
N MET A 471 -20.65 -10.28 6.67
CA MET A 471 -19.24 -10.18 7.10
C MET A 471 -18.57 -8.88 6.61
N HIS A 472 -17.27 -8.72 6.88
CA HIS A 472 -16.46 -7.54 6.48
C HIS A 472 -16.91 -6.20 7.06
N TRP A 473 -17.69 -6.22 8.15
CA TRP A 473 -18.16 -5.02 8.84
C TRP A 473 -17.83 -5.06 10.34
N GLY A 474 -17.97 -3.92 11.01
CA GLY A 474 -17.87 -3.82 12.48
C GLY A 474 -16.49 -4.09 13.10
N THR A 475 -15.49 -4.47 12.30
CA THR A 475 -14.20 -4.99 12.81
C THR A 475 -13.03 -4.07 12.52
N PHE A 476 -12.87 -3.57 11.30
CA PHE A 476 -11.81 -2.63 10.93
C PHE A 476 -12.38 -1.42 10.19
N LYS A 477 -11.89 -0.22 10.50
CA LYS A 477 -12.30 1.02 9.84
C LYS A 477 -11.49 1.22 8.55
N LEU A 478 -11.96 0.65 7.45
CA LEU A 478 -11.27 0.66 6.15
C LEU A 478 -11.59 1.89 5.29
N THR A 479 -12.79 2.43 5.43
CA THR A 479 -13.47 3.35 4.50
C THR A 479 -14.29 4.40 5.27
N ASP A 480 -15.15 5.16 4.59
CA ASP A 480 -15.80 6.35 5.14
C ASP A 480 -17.12 6.08 5.90
N GLU A 481 -17.76 4.92 5.74
CA GLU A 481 -19.04 4.58 6.38
C GLU A 481 -18.87 4.25 7.88
N PRO A 482 -19.81 4.64 8.77
CA PRO A 482 -19.82 4.18 10.16
C PRO A 482 -19.70 2.65 10.26
N LEU A 483 -19.01 2.14 11.28
CA LEU A 483 -18.74 0.70 11.40
C LEU A 483 -19.98 -0.14 11.67
N ASP A 484 -21.03 0.48 12.20
CA ASP A 484 -22.31 -0.08 12.63
C ASP A 484 -23.46 0.18 11.64
N GLU A 485 -23.25 1.04 10.64
CA GLU A 485 -24.25 1.31 9.59
C GLU A 485 -24.54 0.11 8.66
N PRO A 486 -23.58 -0.74 8.25
CA PRO A 486 -23.83 -1.74 7.22
C PRO A 486 -25.02 -2.68 7.49
N PRO A 487 -25.21 -3.25 8.70
CA PRO A 487 -26.36 -4.10 8.99
C PRO A 487 -27.70 -3.36 8.95
N GLU A 488 -27.74 -2.07 9.30
CA GLU A 488 -28.97 -1.26 9.30
C GLU A 488 -29.54 -1.09 7.88
N ARG A 489 -28.69 -1.28 6.86
CA ARG A 489 -29.04 -1.18 5.45
C ARG A 489 -29.43 -2.51 4.81
N LEU A 490 -29.45 -3.61 5.57
CA LEU A 490 -29.97 -4.88 5.09
C LEU A 490 -31.51 -4.90 5.18
N VAL A 491 -32.17 -4.13 4.30
CA VAL A 491 -33.63 -3.95 4.27
C VAL A 491 -34.30 -4.62 3.10
#